data_AF-A0A847NV45-F1
#
_entry.id   AF-A0A847NV45-F1
#
_cell.length_a   1.000
_cell.length_b   1.000
_cell.length_c   1.000
_cell.angle_alpha   90.00
_cell.angle_beta   90.00
_cell.angle_gamma   90.00
#
_symmetry.space_group_name_H-M   'P 1'
#
loop_
_entity.id
_entity.type
_entity.pdbx_description
1 polymer ?
#
loop_
_entity_poly.entity_id
_entity_poly.type
_entity_poly.pdbx_seq_one_letter_code
_entity_poly.pdbx_strand_id
1 'polypeptide(L)'
;MKKIYFLIAFLSIFILTTNVYAETNGPIITNAEYKNEKITVKGTGTGRIQLVLFNLDNSPIYMTTVMPEGDGDFSITLPKIDGLTDGNYKIKVADYNGEHINEKTVSVKLEKNPATGDNIMISVIIGGLCILGIAGCIILIKKKLV
;
A
#
# COMPACT_ATOMS: atom_id res chain seq x y z
N MET A 1 30.85 2.79 57.01
CA MET A 1 31.26 2.10 55.77
C MET A 1 30.13 1.32 55.09
N LYS A 2 29.24 0.58 55.79
CA LYS A 2 28.12 -0.17 55.17
C LYS A 2 27.07 0.69 54.41
N LYS A 3 26.83 1.94 54.82
CA LYS A 3 25.84 2.83 54.18
C LYS A 3 26.26 3.36 52.80
N ILE A 4 27.57 3.41 52.53
CA ILE A 4 28.13 3.87 51.24
C ILE A 4 27.97 2.80 50.15
N TYR A 5 28.15 1.52 50.49
CA TYR A 5 27.91 0.41 49.56
C TYR A 5 26.44 0.28 49.15
N PHE A 6 25.51 0.60 50.05
CA PHE A 6 24.07 0.57 49.75
C PHE A 6 23.65 1.68 48.77
N LEU A 7 24.25 2.86 48.87
CA LEU A 7 24.00 3.99 47.96
C LEU A 7 24.60 3.73 46.57
N ILE A 8 25.78 3.11 46.50
CA ILE A 8 26.42 2.72 45.24
C ILE A 8 25.61 1.60 44.54
N ALA A 9 25.12 0.62 45.28
CA ALA A 9 24.29 -0.46 44.74
C ALA A 9 22.93 0.07 44.20
N PHE A 10 22.34 1.05 44.86
CA PHE A 10 21.10 1.70 44.40
C PHE A 10 21.34 2.57 43.15
N LEU A 11 22.48 3.29 43.10
CA LEU A 11 22.86 4.07 41.93
C LEU A 11 23.19 3.18 40.73
N SER A 12 23.81 2.01 40.93
CA SER A 12 24.07 1.04 39.85
C SER A 12 22.81 0.34 39.35
N ILE A 13 21.81 0.13 40.20
CA ILE A 13 20.51 -0.45 39.82
C ILE A 13 19.62 0.59 39.11
N PHE A 14 19.73 1.88 39.46
CA PHE A 14 18.98 2.95 38.82
C PHE A 14 19.43 3.26 37.38
N ILE A 15 20.65 2.86 37.00
CA ILE A 15 21.18 3.05 35.63
C ILE A 15 20.70 1.94 34.67
N LEU A 16 19.99 0.90 35.16
CA LEU A 16 19.56 -0.25 34.34
C LEU A 16 18.13 -0.16 33.80
N THR A 17 17.39 0.94 33.98
CA THR A 17 15.99 1.05 33.52
C THR A 17 15.75 2.13 32.46
N THR A 18 16.78 2.84 32.01
CA THR A 18 16.63 3.67 30.82
C THR A 18 17.02 2.85 29.60
N ASN A 19 16.03 2.39 28.85
CA ASN A 19 16.23 2.08 27.45
C ASN A 19 16.59 3.39 26.74
N VAL A 20 17.86 3.79 26.81
CA VAL A 20 18.41 4.78 25.89
C VAL A 20 18.57 4.04 24.57
N TYR A 21 17.51 4.01 23.77
CA TYR A 21 17.66 3.76 22.35
C TYR A 21 18.36 4.97 21.75
N ALA A 22 19.68 5.02 21.88
CA ALA A 22 20.49 5.76 20.93
C ALA A 22 20.49 4.92 19.65
N GLU A 23 19.38 4.97 18.90
CA GLU A 23 19.35 4.32 17.60
C GLU A 23 20.12 5.20 16.63
N THR A 24 21.38 4.83 16.37
CA THR A 24 22.23 5.45 15.34
C THR A 24 21.78 5.15 13.91
N ASN A 25 20.65 4.46 13.75
CA ASN A 25 20.06 4.14 12.46
C ASN A 25 18.75 4.90 12.37
N GLY A 26 18.69 5.92 11.52
CA GLY A 26 17.44 6.63 11.24
C GLY A 26 16.35 5.71 10.66
N PRO A 27 15.16 6.24 10.36
CA PRO A 27 14.06 5.42 9.91
C PRO A 27 14.37 4.72 8.58
N ILE A 28 13.93 3.47 8.44
CA ILE A 28 14.14 2.63 7.24
C ILE A 28 12.81 2.10 6.73
N ILE A 29 12.55 2.19 5.43
CA ILE A 29 11.39 1.57 4.80
C ILE A 29 11.73 0.13 4.41
N THR A 30 11.15 -0.84 5.10
CA THR A 30 11.33 -2.27 4.81
C THR A 30 10.41 -2.73 3.68
N ASN A 31 9.21 -2.18 3.55
CA ASN A 31 8.26 -2.51 2.48
C ASN A 31 7.39 -1.32 2.09
N ALA A 32 7.01 -1.24 0.81
CA ALA A 32 5.97 -0.35 0.32
C ALA A 32 5.17 -1.07 -0.77
N GLU A 33 3.85 -1.12 -0.62
CA GLU A 33 2.95 -1.86 -1.52
C GLU A 33 1.73 -1.00 -1.88
N TYR A 34 1.32 -1.04 -3.14
CA TYR A 34 0.04 -0.51 -3.60
C TYR A 34 -0.95 -1.64 -3.82
N LYS A 35 -2.06 -1.63 -3.09
CA LYS A 35 -3.13 -2.64 -3.18
C LYS A 35 -4.47 -2.03 -2.78
N ASN A 36 -5.55 -2.42 -3.45
CA ASN A 36 -6.91 -1.93 -3.17
C ASN A 36 -6.98 -0.39 -3.10
N GLU A 37 -6.35 0.29 -4.05
CA GLU A 37 -6.28 1.76 -4.14
C GLU A 37 -5.62 2.47 -2.94
N LYS A 38 -4.81 1.74 -2.17
CA LYS A 38 -4.09 2.28 -1.01
C LYS A 38 -2.63 1.88 -1.04
N ILE A 39 -1.80 2.74 -0.47
CA ILE A 39 -0.37 2.48 -0.27
C ILE A 39 -0.17 2.09 1.18
N THR A 40 0.43 0.92 1.43
CA THR A 40 0.89 0.50 2.76
C THR A 40 2.40 0.58 2.82
N VAL A 41 2.91 1.22 3.86
CA VAL A 41 4.35 1.41 4.10
C VAL A 41 4.70 0.75 5.42
N LYS A 42 5.72 -0.11 5.38
CA LYS A 42 6.29 -0.76 6.56
C LYS A 42 7.75 -0.36 6.71
N GLY A 43 8.20 -0.27 7.95
CA GLY A 43 9.57 0.12 8.24
C GLY A 43 9.91 0.00 9.71
N THR A 44 11.12 0.43 10.01
CA THR A 44 11.67 0.51 11.37
C THR A 44 12.10 1.94 11.67
N GLY A 45 12.15 2.29 12.94
CA GLY A 45 12.81 3.49 13.44
C GLY A 45 12.37 3.82 14.86
N THR A 46 12.81 4.97 15.35
CA THR A 46 12.53 5.44 16.71
C THR A 46 11.95 6.84 16.72
N GLY A 47 11.07 7.10 17.68
CA GLY A 47 10.44 8.41 17.85
C GLY A 47 9.53 8.81 16.68
N ARG A 48 9.38 10.12 16.48
CA ARG A 48 8.48 10.67 15.45
C ARG A 48 9.16 10.60 14.08
N ILE A 49 8.56 9.85 13.16
CA ILE A 49 9.03 9.71 11.78
C ILE A 49 8.11 10.50 10.87
N GLN A 50 8.66 11.38 10.04
CA GLN A 50 7.93 12.07 8.98
C GLN A 50 7.93 11.20 7.72
N LEU A 51 6.76 10.91 7.16
CA LEU A 51 6.60 10.18 5.90
C LEU A 51 6.02 11.10 4.84
N VAL A 52 6.66 11.14 3.67
CA VAL A 52 6.22 11.95 2.52
C VAL A 52 6.13 11.07 1.28
N LEU A 53 4.99 11.10 0.60
CA LEU A 53 4.82 10.53 -0.74
C LEU A 53 5.00 11.64 -1.79
N PHE A 54 5.80 11.33 -2.80
CA PHE A 54 6.06 12.20 -3.94
C PHE A 54 5.40 11.64 -5.20
N ASN A 55 4.86 12.55 -6.00
CA ASN A 55 4.33 12.30 -7.33
C ASN A 55 5.45 12.00 -8.34
N LEU A 56 5.08 11.62 -9.56
CA LEU A 56 6.00 11.26 -10.64
C LEU A 56 6.91 12.42 -11.07
N ASP A 57 6.46 13.66 -10.92
CA ASP A 57 7.24 14.89 -11.13
C ASP A 57 8.09 15.29 -9.90
N ASN A 58 8.15 14.43 -8.89
CA ASN A 58 8.87 14.65 -7.64
C ASN A 58 8.29 15.79 -6.76
N SER A 59 7.04 16.21 -6.96
CA SER A 59 6.32 17.08 -6.02
C SER A 59 5.70 16.27 -4.86
N PRO A 60 5.70 16.79 -3.61
CA PRO A 60 5.06 16.09 -2.49
C PRO A 60 3.53 16.16 -2.61
N ILE A 61 2.86 15.01 -2.49
CA ILE A 61 1.40 14.89 -2.61
C ILE A 61 0.72 14.38 -1.36
N TYR A 62 1.47 13.81 -0.42
CA TYR A 62 0.95 13.40 0.87
C TYR A 62 2.06 13.43 1.92
N MET A 63 1.72 13.89 3.13
CA MET A 63 2.63 13.89 4.27
C MET A 63 1.89 13.45 5.53
N THR A 64 2.55 12.65 6.36
CA THR A 64 2.06 12.27 7.68
C THR A 64 3.20 12.06 8.65
N THR A 65 2.88 11.92 9.93
CA THR A 65 3.81 11.45 10.95
C THR A 65 3.40 10.05 11.40
N VAL A 66 4.35 9.15 11.55
CA VAL A 66 4.17 7.84 12.14
C VAL A 66 5.00 7.73 13.41
N MET A 67 4.45 7.06 14.42
CA MET A 67 5.16 6.70 15.64
C MET A 67 5.30 5.17 15.63
N PRO A 68 6.51 4.63 15.55
CA PRO A 68 6.75 3.20 15.71
C PRO A 68 6.25 2.69 17.07
N GLU A 69 5.80 1.44 17.09
CA GLU A 69 5.31 0.78 18.31
C GLU A 69 6.40 -0.14 18.88
N GLY A 70 6.43 -0.28 20.21
CA GLY A 70 7.24 -1.28 20.92
C GLY A 70 8.70 -1.35 20.44
N ASP A 71 9.00 -2.40 19.67
CA ASP A 71 10.32 -2.78 19.16
C ASP A 71 10.85 -1.87 18.02
N GLY A 72 10.15 -0.79 17.67
CA GLY A 72 10.57 0.18 16.66
C GLY A 72 10.03 -0.10 15.27
N ASP A 73 9.12 -1.06 15.11
CA ASP A 73 8.42 -1.30 13.86
C ASP A 73 7.28 -0.30 13.64
N PHE A 74 7.05 0.09 12.40
CA PHE A 74 5.85 0.81 11.99
C PHE A 74 5.21 0.20 10.75
N SER A 75 3.88 0.27 10.68
CA SER A 75 3.09 -0.10 9.51
C SER A 75 1.94 0.89 9.36
N ILE A 76 1.95 1.68 8.29
CA ILE A 76 0.92 2.69 8.02
C ILE A 76 0.32 2.47 6.64
N THR A 77 -1.01 2.47 6.58
CA THR A 77 -1.76 2.52 5.32
C THR A 77 -2.22 3.95 5.08
N LEU A 78 -1.79 4.53 3.98
CA LEU A 78 -2.19 5.87 3.57
C LEU A 78 -3.69 5.84 3.18
N PRO A 79 -4.42 6.96 3.38
CA PRO A 79 -5.75 7.10 2.79
C PRO A 79 -5.67 6.97 1.27
N LYS A 80 -6.83 6.75 0.62
CA LYS A 80 -6.89 6.79 -0.84
C LYS A 80 -6.45 8.18 -1.31
N ILE A 81 -5.51 8.20 -2.26
CA ILE A 81 -5.00 9.42 -2.86
C ILE A 81 -5.62 9.52 -4.26
N ASP A 82 -6.38 10.57 -4.48
CA ASP A 82 -7.02 10.81 -5.77
C ASP A 82 -5.99 11.28 -6.81
N GLY A 83 -6.24 10.94 -8.08
CA GLY A 83 -5.39 11.40 -9.19
C GLY A 83 -4.08 10.63 -9.37
N LEU A 84 -3.84 9.54 -8.64
CA LEU A 84 -2.74 8.62 -8.95
C LEU A 84 -2.95 8.01 -10.34
N THR A 85 -1.89 7.96 -11.14
CA THR A 85 -1.80 7.20 -12.38
C THR A 85 -0.83 6.03 -12.22
N ASP A 86 -0.85 5.09 -13.17
CA ASP A 86 0.17 4.04 -13.27
C ASP A 86 1.58 4.65 -13.24
N GLY A 87 2.45 4.13 -12.37
CA GLY A 87 3.81 4.66 -12.23
C GLY A 87 4.51 4.26 -10.95
N ASN A 88 5.77 4.69 -10.81
CA ASN A 88 6.60 4.45 -9.63
C ASN A 88 6.71 5.73 -8.80
N TYR A 89 6.07 5.74 -7.64
CA TYR A 89 6.05 6.87 -6.73
C TYR A 89 7.17 6.71 -5.70
N LYS A 90 7.74 7.82 -5.24
CA LYS A 90 8.78 7.81 -4.20
C LYS A 90 8.16 8.09 -2.84
N ILE A 91 8.49 7.27 -1.86
CA ILE A 91 8.19 7.50 -0.46
C ILE A 91 9.50 7.82 0.23
N LYS A 92 9.52 8.91 1.00
CA LYS A 92 10.63 9.24 1.90
C LYS A 92 10.15 9.17 3.33
N VAL A 93 11.01 8.66 4.20
CA VAL A 93 10.86 8.79 5.64
C VAL A 93 12.06 9.53 6.20
N ALA A 94 11.82 10.37 7.19
CA ALA A 94 12.86 11.10 7.89
C ALA A 94 12.60 11.08 9.40
N ASP A 95 13.66 11.15 10.20
CA ASP A 95 13.50 11.43 11.62
C ASP A 95 12.91 12.83 11.83
N TYR A 96 12.55 13.15 13.08
CA TYR A 96 11.95 14.43 13.41
C TYR A 96 12.83 15.64 13.04
N ASN A 97 14.16 15.49 13.09
CA ASN A 97 15.13 16.54 12.82
C ASN A 97 15.49 16.64 11.33
N GLY A 98 15.09 15.66 10.51
CA GLY A 98 15.44 15.57 9.10
C GLY A 98 16.90 15.15 8.84
N GLU A 99 17.62 14.63 9.84
CA GLU A 99 19.04 14.30 9.72
C GLU A 99 19.25 12.98 8.97
N HIS A 100 18.39 12.00 9.25
CA HIS A 100 18.40 10.71 8.57
C HIS A 100 17.19 10.59 7.66
N ILE A 101 17.45 10.25 6.39
CA ILE A 101 16.42 10.07 5.37
C ILE A 101 16.60 8.71 4.72
N ASN A 102 15.50 7.97 4.59
CA ASN A 102 15.43 6.78 3.77
C ASN A 102 14.33 6.93 2.71
N GLU A 103 14.54 6.32 1.55
CA GLU A 103 13.57 6.37 0.46
C GLU A 103 13.31 4.99 -0.13
N LYS A 104 12.10 4.80 -0.65
CA LYS A 104 11.67 3.60 -1.34
C LYS A 104 10.68 3.96 -2.44
N THR A 105 10.68 3.18 -3.52
CA THR A 105 9.69 3.29 -4.58
C THR A 105 8.52 2.34 -4.33
N VAL A 106 7.32 2.79 -4.65
CA VAL A 106 6.11 1.96 -4.71
C VAL A 106 5.54 2.02 -6.13
N SER A 107 5.32 0.86 -6.73
CA SER A 107 4.70 0.75 -8.05
C SER A 107 3.18 0.77 -7.91
N VAL A 108 2.56 1.80 -8.44
CA VAL A 108 1.11 1.93 -8.58
C VAL A 108 0.71 1.36 -9.95
N LYS A 109 -0.20 0.40 -9.94
CA LYS A 109 -0.89 -0.10 -11.14
C LYS A 109 -2.38 -0.09 -10.84
N LEU A 110 -3.11 0.78 -11.51
CA LEU A 110 -4.55 0.85 -11.39
C LEU A 110 -5.15 -0.39 -12.04
N GLU A 111 -6.08 -1.05 -11.34
CA GLU A 111 -6.86 -2.11 -11.96
C GLU A 111 -7.68 -1.50 -13.09
N LYS A 112 -7.33 -1.85 -14.33
CA LYS A 112 -8.24 -1.62 -15.45
C LYS A 112 -9.38 -2.61 -15.27
N ASN A 113 -10.56 -2.11 -14.93
CA ASN A 113 -11.76 -2.92 -15.02
C ASN A 113 -11.82 -3.44 -16.47
N PRO A 114 -11.76 -4.76 -16.72
CA PRO A 114 -11.89 -5.25 -18.08
C PRO A 114 -13.18 -4.70 -18.65
N ALA A 115 -13.11 -4.11 -19.85
CA ALA A 115 -14.31 -3.65 -20.53
C ALA A 115 -15.25 -4.86 -20.65
N THR A 116 -16.29 -4.90 -19.83
CA THR A 116 -17.37 -5.89 -19.95
C THR A 116 -18.23 -5.64 -21.20
N GLY A 117 -17.84 -4.67 -22.04
CA GLY A 117 -18.53 -4.20 -23.23
C GLY A 117 -18.56 -5.18 -24.41
N ASP A 118 -17.71 -6.21 -24.43
CA ASP A 118 -17.57 -7.04 -25.65
C ASP A 118 -18.35 -8.36 -25.60
N ASN A 119 -19.46 -8.41 -24.86
CA ASN A 119 -20.39 -9.55 -24.92
C ASN A 119 -21.49 -9.35 -25.97
N ILE A 120 -21.60 -8.15 -26.55
CA ILE A 120 -22.65 -7.80 -27.52
C ILE A 120 -22.51 -8.65 -28.78
N MET A 121 -21.30 -8.82 -29.32
CA MET A 121 -21.06 -9.62 -30.53
C MET A 121 -21.43 -11.10 -30.34
N ILE A 122 -21.12 -11.68 -29.18
CA ILE A 122 -21.50 -13.07 -28.86
C ILE A 122 -23.03 -13.20 -28.76
N SER A 123 -23.70 -12.26 -28.09
CA SER A 123 -25.16 -12.28 -27.97
C SER A 123 -25.89 -12.09 -29.31
N VAL A 124 -25.35 -11.26 -30.21
CA VAL A 124 -25.88 -11.05 -31.57
C VAL A 124 -25.70 -12.30 -32.44
N ILE A 125 -24.54 -12.96 -32.36
CA ILE A 125 -24.29 -14.20 -33.12
C ILE A 125 -25.22 -15.33 -32.65
N ILE A 126 -25.36 -15.52 -31.33
CA ILE A 126 -26.26 -16.54 -30.76
C ILE A 126 -27.72 -16.22 -31.13
N GLY A 127 -28.14 -14.96 -30.97
CA GLY A 127 -29.48 -14.52 -31.34
C GLY A 127 -29.79 -14.75 -32.83
N GLY A 128 -28.85 -14.44 -33.72
CA GLY A 128 -28.98 -14.68 -35.16
C GLY A 128 -29.12 -16.16 -35.51
N LEU A 129 -28.31 -17.04 -34.91
CA LEU A 129 -28.38 -18.49 -35.09
C LEU A 129 -29.73 -19.06 -34.63
N CYS A 130 -30.25 -18.58 -33.50
CA CYS A 130 -31.57 -19.00 -33.01
C CYS A 130 -32.70 -18.63 -33.98
N ILE A 131 -32.68 -17.41 -34.52
CA ILE A 131 -33.70 -16.94 -35.49
C ILE A 131 -33.65 -17.77 -36.77
N LEU A 132 -32.45 -18.06 -37.30
CA LEU A 132 -32.27 -18.90 -38.48
C LEU A 132 -32.76 -20.34 -38.24
N GLY A 133 -32.49 -20.90 -37.06
CA GLY A 133 -32.98 -22.22 -36.66
C GLY A 133 -34.51 -22.29 -36.64
N ILE A 134 -35.16 -21.30 -36.02
CA ILE A 134 -36.63 -21.21 -35.98
C ILE A 134 -37.22 -21.09 -37.39
N ALA A 135 -36.65 -20.22 -38.24
CA ALA A 135 -37.09 -20.07 -39.62
C ALA A 135 -36.96 -21.37 -40.42
N GLY A 136 -35.84 -22.10 -40.26
CA GLY A 136 -35.63 -23.40 -40.90
C GLY A 136 -36.66 -24.45 -40.48
N CYS A 137 -36.97 -24.55 -39.18
CA CYS A 137 -38.01 -25.45 -38.68
C CYS A 137 -39.39 -25.12 -39.26
N ILE A 138 -39.77 -23.84 -39.35
CA ILE A 138 -41.06 -23.41 -39.92
C ILE A 138 -41.17 -23.81 -41.40
N ILE A 139 -40.10 -23.62 -42.18
CA ILE A 139 -40.06 -23.99 -43.60
C ILE A 139 -40.21 -25.51 -43.77
N LEU A 140 -39.49 -26.30 -42.97
CA LEU A 140 -39.57 -27.77 -43.03
C LEU A 140 -40.96 -28.30 -42.67
N ILE A 141 -41.62 -27.71 -41.66
CA ILE A 141 -42.99 -28.09 -41.27
C ILE A 141 -43.98 -27.77 -42.41
N LYS A 142 -43.89 -26.57 -43.01
CA LYS A 142 -44.75 -26.20 -44.14
C LYS A 142 -44.58 -27.14 -45.34
N LYS A 143 -43.33 -27.56 -45.62
CA LYS A 143 -43.02 -28.44 -46.76
C LYS A 143 -43.51 -29.89 -46.58
N LYS A 144 -43.81 -30.30 -45.34
CA LYS A 144 -44.32 -31.65 -45.01
C LYS A 144 -45.86 -31.72 -44.98
N LEU A 145 -46.53 -30.57 -45.04
CA LEU A 145 -48.00 -30.42 -45.00
C LEU A 145 -48.62 -30.19 -46.39
N VAL A 146 -47.81 -30.12 -47.45
CA VAL A 146 -48.20 -30.05 -48.86
C VAL A 146 -47.75 -31.35 -49.53
#